data_AF-A0A839UG04-F1
#
_entry.id   AF-A0A839UG04-F1
#
_cell.length_a   1.000
_cell.length_b   1.000
_cell.length_c   1.000
_cell.angle_alpha   90.00
_cell.angle_beta   90.00
_cell.angle_gamma   90.00
#
_symmetry.space_group_name_H-M   'P 1'
#
loop_
_entity.id
_entity.type
_entity.pdbx_description
1 polymer ?
#
loop_
_entity_poly.entity_id
_entity_poly.type
_entity_poly.pdbx_seq_one_letter_code
_entity_poly.pdbx_strand_id
1 'polypeptide(L)'
;MKIDGAFRQWRWQRLPIYNGFTHEERVKGWQLHWHLIDIGYLVPPSVCSVSGSTQNVQYHSENYYEPWNPYPICRTLHLALHKRFSRPEDWKAIVQRYVLTGEEWFAKLAAEPTDLAAHLRSLHGDAVANVLDRLPGIEA
;
A
#
# COMPACT_ATOMS: atom_id res chain seq x y z
N MET A 1 -13.64 20.95 0.64
CA MET A 1 -14.41 20.27 1.71
C MET A 1 -13.43 19.68 2.72
N LYS A 2 -13.54 20.01 4.02
CA LYS A 2 -12.75 19.32 5.06
C LYS A 2 -13.33 17.91 5.21
N ILE A 3 -12.47 16.90 5.37
CA ILE A 3 -12.95 15.56 5.72
C ILE A 3 -13.47 15.63 7.16
N ASP A 4 -14.77 15.90 7.28
CA ASP A 4 -15.49 15.93 8.55
C ASP A 4 -15.91 14.52 8.92
N GLY A 5 -14.92 13.70 9.27
CA GLY A 5 -15.09 12.36 9.78
C GLY A 5 -13.85 11.98 10.58
N ALA A 6 -14.01 11.52 11.81
CA ALA A 6 -12.88 11.06 12.59
C ALA A 6 -12.27 9.82 11.91
N PHE A 7 -11.09 9.97 11.29
CA PHE A 7 -10.35 8.84 10.75
C PHE A 7 -10.18 7.77 11.84
N ARG A 8 -10.22 6.50 11.42
CA ARG A 8 -9.93 5.38 12.32
C ARG A 8 -8.57 5.60 12.98
N GLN A 9 -8.46 5.22 14.25
CA GLN A 9 -7.24 5.42 15.02
C GLN A 9 -6.35 4.19 14.95
N TRP A 10 -5.07 4.37 14.63
CA TRP A 10 -4.09 3.31 14.70
C TRP A 10 -3.78 2.99 16.16
N ARG A 11 -4.07 1.75 16.59
CA ARG A 11 -3.89 1.31 18.00
C ARG A 11 -2.82 0.24 18.17
N TRP A 12 -2.05 -0.04 17.12
CA TRP A 12 -0.99 -1.05 17.14
C TRP A 12 0.39 -0.41 17.30
N GLN A 13 1.41 -1.26 17.39
CA GLN A 13 2.81 -0.83 17.50
C GLN A 13 3.24 0.07 16.32
N ARG A 14 4.31 0.84 16.54
CA ARG A 14 4.93 1.67 15.51
C ARG A 14 5.36 0.78 14.34
N LEU A 15 4.99 1.20 13.13
CA LEU A 15 5.37 0.52 11.90
C LEU A 15 6.83 0.85 11.55
N PRO A 16 7.61 -0.13 11.05
CA PRO A 16 8.92 0.16 10.51
C PRO A 16 8.82 1.04 9.25
N ILE A 17 9.91 1.72 8.91
CA ILE A 17 10.04 2.40 7.62
C ILE A 17 9.90 1.36 6.52
N TYR A 18 9.15 1.70 5.47
CA TYR A 18 8.95 0.84 4.31
C TYR A 18 9.07 1.66 3.03
N ASN A 19 10.00 1.32 2.15
CA ASN A 19 10.35 2.10 0.95
C ASN A 19 10.56 3.61 1.23
N GLY A 20 11.10 3.96 2.41
CA GLY A 20 11.26 5.34 2.87
C GLY A 20 10.02 6.00 3.47
N PHE A 21 8.85 5.35 3.43
CA PHE A 21 7.65 5.84 4.09
C PHE A 21 7.72 5.61 5.60
N THR A 22 7.53 6.69 6.34
CA THR A 22 7.51 6.76 7.80
C THR A 22 6.27 6.07 8.38
N HIS A 23 6.27 5.86 9.70
CA HIS A 23 5.11 5.32 10.41
C HIS A 23 3.85 6.18 10.16
N GLU A 24 3.98 7.49 10.26
CA GLU A 24 2.91 8.46 10.16
C GLU A 24 2.31 8.47 8.75
N GLU A 25 3.13 8.40 7.71
CA GLU A 25 2.67 8.30 6.31
C GLU A 25 1.94 6.97 6.05
N ARG A 26 2.45 5.87 6.61
CA ARG A 26 1.81 4.55 6.48
C ARG A 26 0.47 4.47 7.18
N VAL A 27 0.38 5.06 8.38
CA VAL A 27 -0.88 5.15 9.13
C VAL A 27 -1.89 6.01 8.38
N LYS A 28 -1.49 7.15 7.81
CA LYS A 28 -2.37 8.00 6.99
C LYS A 28 -2.92 7.24 5.79
N GLY A 29 -2.07 6.48 5.08
CA GLY A 29 -2.54 5.62 3.98
C GLY A 29 -3.57 4.58 4.45
N TRP A 30 -3.33 3.94 5.59
CA TRP A 30 -4.30 3.00 6.19
C TRP A 30 -5.63 3.68 6.57
N GLN A 31 -5.58 4.88 7.15
CA GLN A 31 -6.76 5.67 7.49
C GLN A 31 -7.56 6.03 6.23
N LEU A 32 -6.87 6.40 5.15
CA LEU A 32 -7.48 6.74 3.88
C LEU A 32 -8.10 5.54 3.19
N HIS A 33 -7.46 4.36 3.22
CA HIS A 33 -8.09 3.14 2.69
C HIS A 33 -9.46 2.90 3.33
N TRP A 34 -9.55 3.01 4.66
CA TRP A 34 -10.82 2.83 5.36
C TRP A 34 -11.82 3.90 5.02
N HIS A 35 -11.41 5.17 4.96
CA HIS A 35 -12.30 6.24 4.56
C HIS A 35 -12.85 6.03 3.15
N LEU A 36 -11.98 5.67 2.20
CA LEU A 36 -12.36 5.37 0.81
C LEU A 36 -13.31 4.17 0.71
N ILE A 37 -13.15 3.16 1.57
CA ILE A 37 -14.10 2.06 1.70
C ILE A 37 -15.44 2.55 2.26
N ASP A 38 -15.41 3.33 3.34
CA ASP A 38 -16.60 3.81 4.04
C ASP A 38 -17.47 4.71 3.14
N ILE A 39 -16.86 5.46 2.20
CA ILE A 39 -17.58 6.28 1.19
C ILE A 39 -17.87 5.53 -0.13
N GLY A 40 -17.50 4.26 -0.25
CA GLY A 40 -17.77 3.43 -1.43
C GLY A 40 -16.85 3.66 -2.64
N TYR A 41 -15.78 4.44 -2.51
CA TYR A 41 -14.79 4.62 -3.58
C TYR A 41 -13.91 3.37 -3.76
N LEU A 42 -13.54 2.72 -2.66
CA LEU A 42 -12.88 1.41 -2.67
C LEU A 42 -13.84 0.32 -2.22
N VAL A 43 -13.75 -0.85 -2.85
CA VAL A 43 -14.46 -2.05 -2.38
C VAL A 43 -13.62 -2.73 -1.29
N PRO A 44 -14.20 -3.24 -0.19
CA PRO A 44 -13.44 -4.00 0.78
C PRO A 44 -12.62 -5.13 0.13
N PRO A 45 -11.33 -5.31 0.50
CA PRO A 45 -10.47 -6.29 -0.15
C PRO A 45 -10.95 -7.72 0.17
N SER A 46 -11.31 -8.48 -0.86
CA SER A 46 -11.95 -9.80 -0.72
C SER A 46 -11.20 -10.94 -1.41
N VAL A 47 -10.40 -10.64 -2.43
CA VAL A 47 -9.63 -11.62 -3.21
C VAL A 47 -8.19 -11.14 -3.35
N CYS A 48 -7.22 -12.00 -3.02
CA CYS A 48 -5.81 -11.70 -3.18
C CYS A 48 -5.46 -11.61 -4.67
N SER A 49 -4.93 -10.47 -5.10
CA SER A 49 -4.53 -10.21 -6.49
C SER A 49 -3.31 -11.02 -6.97
N VAL A 50 -2.67 -11.79 -6.08
CA VAL A 50 -1.50 -12.62 -6.40
C VAL A 50 -1.89 -14.10 -6.44
N SER A 51 -2.57 -14.59 -5.41
CA SER A 51 -2.88 -16.02 -5.26
C SER A 51 -4.34 -16.40 -5.52
N GLY A 52 -5.24 -15.42 -5.66
CA GLY A 52 -6.70 -15.65 -5.70
C GLY A 52 -7.31 -16.05 -4.36
N SER A 53 -6.52 -16.17 -3.28
CA SER A 53 -7.04 -16.52 -1.95
C SER A 53 -8.03 -15.48 -1.42
N THR A 54 -9.11 -15.94 -0.79
CA THR A 54 -10.11 -15.09 -0.10
C THR A 54 -9.86 -14.98 1.41
N GLN A 55 -8.81 -15.63 1.93
CA GLN A 55 -8.55 -15.68 3.37
C GLN A 55 -7.67 -14.51 3.81
N ASN A 56 -8.14 -13.76 4.82
CA ASN A 56 -7.39 -12.67 5.46
C ASN A 56 -6.79 -11.68 4.45
N VAL A 57 -7.61 -11.21 3.50
CA VAL A 57 -7.19 -10.27 2.46
C VAL A 57 -7.21 -8.85 3.04
N GLN A 58 -6.12 -8.12 2.81
CA GLN A 58 -5.93 -6.75 3.25
C GLN A 58 -5.33 -5.93 2.10
N TYR A 59 -5.56 -4.64 2.11
CA TYR A 59 -4.89 -3.75 1.19
C TYR A 59 -3.41 -3.55 1.56
N HIS A 60 -2.57 -3.56 0.53
CA HIS A 60 -1.17 -3.21 0.59
C HIS A 60 -0.88 -2.07 -0.39
N SER A 61 -0.01 -1.15 0.02
CA SER A 61 0.47 -0.08 -0.85
C SER A 61 1.99 -0.09 -0.88
N GLU A 62 2.55 -0.10 -2.08
CA GLU A 62 3.97 0.19 -2.30
C GLU A 62 4.22 1.71 -2.29
N ASN A 63 3.25 2.49 -2.80
CA ASN A 63 3.22 3.94 -2.78
C ASN A 63 2.15 4.44 -1.79
N TYR A 64 2.55 4.93 -0.62
CA TYR A 64 1.61 5.47 0.38
C TYR A 64 1.11 6.89 0.04
N TYR A 65 1.61 7.51 -1.04
CA TYR A 65 1.09 8.77 -1.54
C TYR A 65 -0.07 8.62 -2.54
N GLU A 66 -0.45 7.38 -2.88
CA GLU A 66 -1.60 7.06 -3.74
C GLU A 66 -2.50 5.99 -3.09
N PRO A 67 -3.13 6.29 -1.94
CA PRO A 67 -3.94 5.33 -1.19
C PRO A 67 -5.23 4.88 -1.92
N TRP A 68 -5.59 5.50 -3.04
CA TRP A 68 -6.71 5.07 -3.89
C TRP A 68 -6.34 3.95 -4.88
N ASN A 69 -5.06 3.57 -4.98
CA ASN A 69 -4.62 2.47 -5.83
C ASN A 69 -3.91 1.33 -5.05
N PRO A 70 -4.56 0.72 -4.04
CA PRO A 70 -3.94 -0.35 -3.26
C PRO A 70 -4.12 -1.73 -3.90
N TYR A 71 -3.22 -2.66 -3.56
CA TYR A 71 -3.29 -4.05 -3.98
C TYR A 71 -3.92 -4.93 -2.89
N PRO A 72 -5.01 -5.67 -3.16
CA PRO A 72 -5.57 -6.60 -2.20
C PRO A 72 -4.70 -7.85 -2.12
N ILE A 73 -4.11 -8.14 -0.97
CA ILE A 73 -3.23 -9.31 -0.78
C ILE A 73 -3.58 -10.07 0.51
N CYS A 74 -3.48 -11.40 0.47
CA CYS A 74 -3.67 -12.22 1.66
C CYS A 74 -2.51 -12.02 2.65
N ARG A 75 -2.80 -12.15 3.95
CA ARG A 75 -1.84 -11.92 5.04
C ARG A 75 -0.49 -12.60 4.84
N THR A 76 -0.47 -13.86 4.38
CA THR A 76 0.77 -14.61 4.18
C THR A 76 1.67 -13.94 3.15
N LEU A 77 1.11 -13.54 2.00
CA LEU A 77 1.87 -12.86 0.96
C LEU A 77 2.22 -11.42 1.35
N HIS A 78 1.37 -10.74 2.13
CA HIS A 78 1.67 -9.42 2.69
C HIS A 78 2.92 -9.44 3.56
N LEU A 79 3.01 -10.41 4.47
CA LEU A 79 4.18 -10.55 5.34
C LEU A 79 5.43 -10.95 4.56
N ALA A 80 5.30 -11.81 3.55
CA ALA A 80 6.42 -12.16 2.68
C ALA A 80 6.92 -10.95 1.87
N LEU A 81 6.01 -10.15 1.33
CA LEU A 81 6.32 -8.94 0.58
C LEU A 81 7.09 -7.92 1.43
N HIS A 82 6.66 -7.70 2.68
CA HIS A 82 7.40 -6.84 3.61
C HIS A 82 8.78 -7.37 3.99
N LYS A 83 9.02 -8.68 3.86
CA LYS A 83 10.31 -9.31 4.11
C LYS A 83 11.17 -9.45 2.86
N ARG A 84 10.70 -9.07 1.66
CA ARG A 84 11.35 -9.38 0.38
C ARG A 84 12.83 -8.98 0.32
N PHE A 85 13.23 -7.91 1.00
CA PHE A 85 14.64 -7.48 1.02
C PHE A 85 15.50 -8.32 1.97
N SER A 86 14.96 -8.69 3.13
CA SER A 86 15.65 -9.55 4.10
C SER A 86 15.61 -11.03 3.75
N ARG A 87 14.65 -11.43 2.91
CA ARG A 87 14.40 -12.81 2.45
C ARG A 87 14.06 -12.81 0.95
N PRO A 88 15.01 -12.45 0.09
CA PRO A 88 14.77 -12.31 -1.34
C PRO A 88 14.37 -13.62 -2.01
N GLU A 89 14.93 -14.75 -1.57
CA GLU A 89 14.60 -16.05 -2.14
C GLU A 89 13.16 -16.48 -1.85
N ASP A 90 12.63 -16.19 -0.64
CA ASP A 90 11.22 -16.43 -0.31
C ASP A 90 10.28 -15.66 -1.25
N TRP A 91 10.62 -14.39 -1.53
CA TRP A 91 9.83 -13.56 -2.44
C TRP A 91 9.97 -14.01 -3.89
N LYS A 92 11.18 -14.33 -4.35
CA LYS A 92 11.42 -14.87 -5.71
C LYS A 92 10.62 -16.14 -5.95
N ALA A 93 10.57 -17.06 -4.99
CA ALA A 93 9.77 -18.27 -5.09
C ALA A 93 8.26 -17.97 -5.22
N ILE A 94 7.75 -16.95 -4.52
CA ILE A 94 6.37 -16.48 -4.67
C ILE A 94 6.14 -15.91 -6.08
N VAL A 95 7.04 -15.05 -6.56
CA VAL A 95 6.92 -14.47 -7.91
C VAL A 95 6.92 -15.59 -8.95
N GLN A 96 7.89 -16.50 -8.92
CA GLN A 96 7.99 -17.64 -9.85
C GLN A 96 6.73 -18.52 -9.84
N ARG A 97 6.09 -18.67 -8.68
CA ARG A 97 4.88 -19.49 -8.55
C ARG A 97 3.65 -18.86 -9.18
N TYR A 98 3.50 -17.54 -9.10
CA TYR A 98 2.25 -16.85 -9.45
C TYR A 98 2.34 -15.96 -10.69
N VAL A 99 3.55 -15.64 -11.16
CA VAL A 99 3.75 -14.87 -12.39
C VAL A 99 3.25 -15.65 -13.60
N LEU A 100 2.49 -15.00 -14.49
CA LEU A 100 2.04 -15.56 -15.76
C LEU A 100 2.74 -14.87 -16.92
N THR A 101 2.81 -13.54 -16.89
CA THR A 101 3.36 -12.73 -18.00
C THR A 101 4.62 -11.96 -17.63
N GLY A 102 4.84 -11.70 -16.34
CA GLY A 102 5.88 -10.78 -15.87
C GLY A 102 5.38 -9.33 -15.81
N GLU A 103 4.17 -9.06 -16.32
CA GLU A 103 3.57 -7.73 -16.32
C GLU A 103 2.80 -7.43 -15.03
N GLU A 104 2.57 -8.45 -14.20
CA GLU A 104 1.88 -8.31 -12.93
C GLU A 104 2.64 -7.37 -11.99
N TRP A 105 1.91 -6.53 -11.25
CA TRP A 105 2.49 -5.52 -10.38
C TRP A 105 3.54 -6.09 -9.40
N PHE A 106 3.31 -7.30 -8.89
CA PHE A 106 4.20 -7.95 -7.92
C PHE A 106 5.50 -8.48 -8.55
N ALA A 107 5.50 -8.74 -9.85
CA ALA A 107 6.68 -9.16 -10.60
C ALA A 107 7.61 -7.97 -10.93
N LYS A 108 7.06 -6.74 -10.95
CA LYS A 108 7.79 -5.49 -11.25
C LYS A 108 8.40 -4.80 -10.04
N LEU A 109 8.21 -5.36 -8.85
CA LEU A 109 8.73 -4.73 -7.63
C LEU A 109 10.25 -4.78 -7.60
N ALA A 110 10.85 -3.71 -7.06
CA ALA A 110 12.29 -3.66 -6.84
C ALA A 110 12.74 -4.83 -5.95
N ALA A 111 13.83 -5.48 -6.39
CA ALA A 111 14.47 -6.58 -5.66
C ALA A 111 15.27 -6.09 -4.45
N GLU A 112 15.72 -4.83 -4.48
CA GLU A 112 16.52 -4.20 -3.43
C GLU A 112 15.78 -3.01 -2.81
N PRO A 113 16.10 -2.65 -1.54
CA PRO A 113 15.50 -1.49 -0.88
C PRO A 113 15.68 -0.21 -1.70
N THR A 114 14.59 0.52 -1.88
CA THR A 114 14.60 1.86 -2.48
C THR A 114 13.89 2.84 -1.55
N ASP A 115 14.34 4.10 -1.55
CA ASP A 115 13.62 5.19 -0.88
C ASP A 115 12.64 5.84 -1.86
N LEU A 116 11.54 5.13 -2.14
CA LEU A 116 10.49 5.60 -3.04
C LEU A 116 9.88 6.90 -2.51
N ALA A 117 9.71 7.04 -1.20
CA ALA A 117 9.14 8.24 -0.59
C ALA A 117 10.02 9.48 -0.87
N ALA A 118 11.34 9.39 -0.69
CA ALA A 118 12.26 10.48 -1.00
C ALA A 118 12.30 10.79 -2.49
N HIS A 119 12.25 9.76 -3.34
CA HIS A 119 12.17 9.94 -4.79
C HIS A 119 10.91 10.74 -5.18
N LEU A 120 9.74 10.36 -4.65
CA LEU A 120 8.48 11.05 -4.93
C LEU A 120 8.47 12.50 -4.39
N ARG A 121 9.02 12.75 -3.20
CA ARG A 121 9.19 14.11 -2.66
C ARG A 121 10.13 14.96 -3.53
N SER A 122 11.20 14.37 -4.06
CA SER A 122 12.10 15.06 -4.99
C SER A 122 11.40 15.46 -6.29
N LEU A 123 10.53 14.59 -6.82
CA LEU A 123 9.80 14.84 -8.07
C LEU A 123 8.62 15.82 -7.92
N HIS A 124 7.91 15.77 -6.79
CA HIS A 124 6.63 16.46 -6.62
C HIS A 124 6.61 17.50 -5.50
N GLY A 125 7.74 17.67 -4.80
CA GLY A 125 7.84 18.46 -3.57
C GLY A 125 7.25 17.74 -2.35
N ASP A 126 7.53 18.26 -1.16
CA ASP A 126 7.11 17.64 0.12
C ASP A 126 5.59 17.58 0.30
N ALA A 127 4.84 18.46 -0.38
CA ALA A 127 3.38 18.47 -0.36
C ALA A 127 2.76 17.17 -0.89
N VAL A 128 3.52 16.35 -1.63
CA VAL A 128 3.08 15.00 -2.07
C VAL A 128 2.66 14.11 -0.90
N ALA A 129 3.23 14.32 0.29
CA ALA A 129 2.91 13.59 1.51
C ALA A 129 1.57 13.99 2.15
N ASN A 130 1.00 15.12 1.72
CA ASN A 130 -0.32 15.59 2.15
C ASN A 130 -1.41 14.95 1.29
N VAL A 131 -1.49 13.63 1.33
CA VAL A 131 -2.42 12.79 0.56
C VAL A 131 -3.89 13.18 0.69
N LEU A 132 -4.28 13.79 1.81
CA LEU A 132 -5.65 14.28 2.04
C LEU A 132 -6.03 15.39 1.06
N ASP A 133 -5.07 16.23 0.67
CA ASP A 133 -5.29 17.35 -0.23
C ASP A 133 -5.44 16.90 -1.69
N ARG A 134 -5.19 15.61 -1.96
CA ARG A 134 -5.07 15.03 -3.30
C ARG A 134 -6.10 13.95 -3.62
N LEU A 135 -7.10 13.75 -2.76
CA LEU A 135 -8.13 12.75 -3.02
C LEU A 135 -8.91 13.09 -4.30
N PRO A 136 -8.92 12.20 -5.31
CA PRO A 136 -9.66 12.43 -6.54
C PRO A 136 -11.18 12.45 -6.25
N GLY A 137 -11.88 13.47 -6.75
CA GLY A 137 -13.36 13.50 -6.77
C GLY A 137 -14.06 14.11 -5.56
N ILE A 138 -13.36 14.90 -4.73
CA ILE A 138 -14.02 15.87 -3.83
C ILE A 138 -13.80 17.26 -4.41
N GLU A 139 -14.56 17.59 -5.47
CA GLU A 139 -14.64 18.96 -5.96
C GLU A 139 -15.25 19.86 -4.86
N ALA A 140 -14.78 21.10 -4.77
CA ALA A 140 -15.30 22.12 -3.86
C ALA A 140 -16.63 22.68 -4.36
#